data_AF-A0A7K2X9T7-F1
#
_entry.id   AF-A0A7K2X9T7-F1
#
_cell.length_a   1.000
_cell.length_b   1.000
_cell.length_c   1.000
_cell.angle_alpha   90.00
_cell.angle_beta   90.00
_cell.angle_gamma   90.00
#
_symmetry.space_group_name_H-M   'P 1'
#
loop_
_entity.id
_entity.type
_entity.pdbx_description
1 polymer ?
#
loop_
_entity_poly.entity_id
_entity_poly.type
_entity_poly.pdbx_seq_one_letter_code
_entity_poly.pdbx_strand_id
1 'polypeptide(L)'
;MPYHLRFGEADPLRIRFAISPLWETHSAVRVLARPRQQGYHLPWMRRIAGAARGLDLGPLHLLMPARGHSPDFLYPPPLGPAASFEEEIGAVRRTDPALVLDDFERA
;
A
#
# COMPACT_ATOMS: atom_id res chain seq x y z
N MET A 1 -3.44 -4.72 -21.63
CA MET A 1 -2.90 -3.47 -22.24
C MET A 1 -1.43 -3.39 -21.87
N PRO A 2 -0.50 -3.61 -22.82
CA PRO A 2 0.92 -3.42 -22.54
C PRO A 2 1.20 -1.93 -22.31
N TYR A 3 1.92 -1.60 -21.24
CA TYR A 3 2.44 -0.26 -21.01
C TYR A 3 3.79 -0.11 -21.72
N HIS A 4 3.95 0.95 -22.51
CA HIS A 4 5.22 1.30 -23.14
C HIS A 4 5.87 2.44 -22.35
N LEU A 5 6.91 2.12 -21.59
CA LEU A 5 7.74 3.13 -20.91
C LEU A 5 8.90 3.52 -21.83
N ARG A 6 9.11 4.82 -22.05
CA ARG A 6 10.23 5.36 -22.84
C ARG A 6 11.20 6.01 -21.87
N PHE A 7 12.46 5.58 -21.89
CA PHE A 7 13.52 6.13 -21.07
C PHE A 7 14.57 6.79 -21.97
N GLY A 8 15.00 8.00 -21.61
CA GLY A 8 16.21 8.64 -22.12
C GLY A 8 17.44 8.22 -21.32
N GLU A 9 18.63 8.56 -21.82
CA GLU A 9 19.91 8.19 -21.21
C GLU A 9 20.07 8.68 -19.77
N ALA A 10 19.43 9.79 -19.41
CA ALA A 10 19.48 10.38 -18.08
C ALA A 10 18.44 9.82 -17.09
N ASP A 11 17.43 9.08 -17.56
CA ASP A 11 16.35 8.63 -16.68
C ASP A 11 16.77 7.60 -15.63
N PRO A 12 17.68 6.63 -15.92
CA PRO A 12 18.20 5.74 -14.88
C PRO A 12 18.88 6.49 -13.73
N LEU A 13 19.49 7.66 -14.01
CA LEU A 13 20.12 8.50 -12.99
C LEU A 13 19.10 9.17 -12.05
N ARG A 14 17.80 9.16 -12.40
CA ARG A 14 16.71 9.73 -11.61
C ARG A 14 15.92 8.68 -10.81
N ILE A 15 16.22 7.39 -11.00
CA ILE A 15 15.59 6.30 -10.25
C ILE A 15 16.12 6.33 -8.81
N ARG A 16 15.20 6.29 -7.85
CA ARG A 16 15.52 6.16 -6.42
C ARG A 16 14.88 4.90 -5.88
N PHE A 17 15.63 4.19 -5.05
CA PHE A 17 15.10 3.08 -4.27
C PHE A 17 14.70 3.59 -2.89
N ALA A 18 13.54 3.15 -2.42
CA ALA A 18 13.04 3.48 -1.12
C ALA A 18 12.34 2.28 -0.48
N ILE A 19 12.46 2.18 0.83
CA ILE A 19 11.67 1.28 1.66
C ILE A 19 10.49 2.08 2.21
N SER A 20 9.29 1.50 2.14
CA SER A 20 8.07 2.11 2.68
C SER A 20 7.42 1.19 3.71
N PRO A 21 7.66 1.45 5.01
CA PRO A 21 6.98 0.72 6.08
C PRO A 21 5.45 0.79 5.97
N LEU A 22 4.88 1.89 5.48
CA LEU A 22 3.44 2.02 5.25
C LEU A 22 2.96 1.05 4.16
N TRP A 23 3.66 1.01 3.03
CA TRP A 23 3.30 0.12 1.92
C TRP A 23 3.44 -1.36 2.33
N GLU A 24 4.50 -1.71 3.06
CA GLU A 24 4.68 -3.05 3.62
C GLU A 24 3.55 -3.43 4.58
N THR A 25 3.11 -2.47 5.41
CA THR A 25 1.97 -2.66 6.33
C THR A 25 0.67 -2.90 5.57
N HIS A 26 0.36 -2.09 4.56
CA HIS A 26 -0.79 -2.30 3.70
C HIS A 26 -0.74 -3.65 2.97
N SER A 27 0.44 -4.05 2.51
CA SER A 27 0.66 -5.35 1.88
C SER A 27 0.43 -6.50 2.86
N ALA A 28 0.88 -6.37 4.10
CA ALA A 28 0.62 -7.33 5.16
C ALA A 28 -0.89 -7.48 5.42
N VAL A 29 -1.63 -6.38 5.54
CA VAL A 29 -3.11 -6.42 5.69
C VAL A 29 -3.77 -7.10 4.49
N ARG A 30 -3.31 -6.82 3.26
CA ARG A 30 -3.84 -7.46 2.05
C ARG A 30 -3.62 -8.98 2.04
N VAL A 31 -2.48 -9.45 2.57
CA VAL A 31 -2.22 -10.89 2.76
C VAL A 31 -3.24 -11.50 3.75
N LEU A 32 -3.55 -10.81 4.85
CA LEU A 32 -4.55 -11.25 5.82
C LEU A 32 -5.96 -11.37 5.24
N ALA A 33 -6.33 -10.47 4.32
CA ALA A 33 -7.61 -10.49 3.65
C ALA A 33 -7.81 -11.69 2.71
N ARG A 34 -6.72 -12.38 2.32
CA ARG A 34 -6.74 -13.38 1.22
C ARG A 34 -6.08 -14.72 1.59
N PRO A 35 -6.38 -15.33 2.75
CA PRO A 35 -5.60 -16.45 3.31
C PRO A 35 -5.44 -17.65 2.37
N ARG A 36 -6.42 -17.92 1.51
CA ARG A 36 -6.42 -19.05 0.57
C ARG A 36 -5.41 -18.90 -0.58
N GLN A 37 -4.87 -17.70 -0.79
CA GLN A 37 -3.92 -17.39 -1.89
C GLN A 37 -2.47 -17.27 -1.39
N GLN A 38 -2.22 -17.44 -0.09
CA GLN A 38 -0.98 -17.01 0.57
C GLN A 38 -0.15 -18.18 1.11
N GLY A 39 0.05 -19.22 0.28
CA GLY A 39 0.75 -20.46 0.69
C GLY A 39 2.11 -20.19 1.35
N TYR A 40 2.89 -19.25 0.81
CA TYR A 40 4.19 -18.84 1.36
C TYR A 40 4.09 -18.16 2.74
N HIS A 41 3.02 -17.38 2.98
CA HIS A 41 2.85 -16.60 4.21
C HIS A 41 2.13 -17.36 5.33
N LEU A 42 1.66 -18.59 5.12
CA LEU A 42 0.89 -19.36 6.12
C LEU A 42 1.57 -19.43 7.51
N PRO A 43 2.89 -19.66 7.65
CA PRO A 43 3.54 -19.65 8.96
C PRO A 43 3.41 -18.31 9.68
N TRP A 44 3.63 -17.21 8.95
CA TRP A 44 3.49 -15.85 9.49
C TRP A 44 2.03 -15.57 9.87
N MET A 45 1.07 -15.90 8.99
CA MET A 45 -0.36 -15.69 9.25
C MET A 45 -0.84 -16.39 10.52
N ARG A 46 -0.38 -17.62 10.78
CA ARG A 46 -0.69 -18.33 12.03
C ARG A 46 -0.11 -17.61 13.25
N ARG A 47 1.12 -17.11 13.16
CA ARG A 47 1.79 -16.37 14.24
C ARG A 47 1.04 -15.08 14.60
N ILE A 48 0.54 -14.34 13.62
CA ILE A 48 -0.11 -13.03 13.85
C ILE A 48 -1.61 -13.13 14.11
N ALA A 49 -2.23 -14.31 14.00
CA ALA A 49 -3.69 -14.45 13.95
C ALA A 49 -4.40 -13.88 15.19
N GLY A 50 -3.76 -14.01 16.37
CA GLY A 50 -4.27 -13.43 17.62
C GLY A 50 -4.31 -11.90 17.57
N ALA A 51 -3.20 -11.27 17.16
CA ALA A 51 -3.11 -9.82 17.04
C ALA A 51 -4.07 -9.29 15.96
N ALA A 52 -4.14 -9.95 14.81
CA ALA A 52 -5.01 -9.54 13.71
C ALA A 52 -6.50 -9.58 14.08
N ARG A 53 -6.95 -10.55 14.89
CA ARG A 53 -8.34 -10.59 15.40
C ARG A 53 -8.69 -9.43 16.33
N GLY A 54 -7.70 -8.80 16.95
CA GLY A 54 -7.90 -7.64 17.82
C GLY A 54 -7.99 -6.30 17.07
N LEU A 55 -7.81 -6.30 15.75
CA LEU A 55 -7.83 -5.09 14.92
C LEU A 55 -9.11 -5.04 14.09
N ASP A 56 -9.79 -3.90 14.08
CA ASP A 56 -10.84 -3.64 13.10
C ASP A 56 -10.20 -3.20 11.77
N LEU A 57 -9.93 -4.18 10.91
CA LEU A 57 -9.39 -3.96 9.57
C LEU A 57 -10.49 -3.80 8.51
N GLY A 58 -11.78 -3.86 8.90
CA GLY A 58 -12.92 -3.79 7.99
C GLY A 58 -12.87 -2.59 7.03
N PRO A 59 -12.70 -1.35 7.55
CA PRO A 59 -12.62 -0.15 6.70
C PRO A 59 -11.48 -0.21 5.68
N LEU A 60 -10.29 -0.68 6.09
CA LEU A 60 -9.15 -0.76 5.19
C LEU A 60 -9.34 -1.84 4.12
N HIS A 61 -9.99 -2.96 4.44
CA HIS A 61 -10.30 -4.00 3.46
C HIS A 61 -11.25 -3.51 2.35
N LEU A 62 -12.19 -2.61 2.67
CA LEU A 62 -13.08 -2.01 1.66
C LEU A 62 -12.29 -1.23 0.60
N LEU A 63 -11.13 -0.69 0.97
CA LEU A 63 -10.23 0.07 0.09
C LEU A 63 -9.20 -0.81 -0.62
N MET A 64 -9.25 -2.14 -0.46
CA MET A 64 -8.29 -3.09 -1.03
C MET A 64 -8.98 -4.14 -1.91
N PRO A 65 -9.62 -3.75 -3.02
CA PRO A 65 -10.44 -4.65 -3.81
C PRO A 65 -9.64 -5.81 -4.41
N ALA A 66 -10.30 -6.94 -4.61
CA ALA A 66 -9.69 -8.14 -5.20
C ALA A 66 -9.23 -7.91 -6.65
N ARG A 67 -9.93 -7.03 -7.37
CA ARG A 67 -9.66 -6.58 -8.73
C ARG A 67 -10.02 -5.10 -8.81
N GLY A 68 -9.33 -4.35 -9.65
CA GLY A 68 -9.53 -2.90 -9.77
C GLY A 68 -8.46 -2.12 -9.02
N HIS A 69 -8.73 -0.83 -8.84
CA HIS A 69 -7.80 0.12 -8.28
C HIS A 69 -7.96 0.19 -6.76
N SER A 70 -6.84 0.30 -6.02
CA SER A 70 -6.89 0.69 -4.62
C SER A 70 -6.56 2.18 -4.58
N PRO A 71 -7.28 3.02 -3.82
CA PRO A 71 -7.06 4.46 -3.83
C PRO A 71 -5.58 4.80 -3.61
N ASP A 72 -5.00 5.56 -4.53
CA ASP A 72 -3.60 5.94 -4.54
C ASP A 72 -3.19 6.77 -3.32
N PHE A 73 -4.12 7.52 -2.69
CA PHE A 73 -3.81 8.32 -1.50
C PHE A 73 -3.35 7.47 -0.30
N LEU A 74 -3.68 6.18 -0.26
CA LEU A 74 -3.19 5.23 0.74
C LEU A 74 -1.72 4.82 0.49
N TYR A 75 -1.19 5.10 -0.70
CA TYR A 75 0.13 4.68 -1.14
C TYR A 75 0.93 5.88 -1.69
N PRO A 76 1.12 6.95 -0.90
CA PRO A 76 1.91 8.09 -1.35
C PRO A 76 3.34 7.63 -1.70
N PRO A 77 4.00 8.25 -2.69
CA PRO A 77 5.40 8.02 -2.94
C PRO A 77 6.21 8.18 -1.64
N PRO A 78 7.16 7.27 -1.33
CA PRO A 78 7.93 7.36 -0.10
C PRO A 78 8.63 8.71 0.03
N LEU A 79 8.58 9.30 1.22
CA LEU A 79 9.15 10.64 1.47
C LEU A 79 10.68 10.67 1.33
N GLY A 80 11.32 9.51 1.44
CA GLY A 80 12.75 9.33 1.31
C GLY A 80 13.12 7.84 1.24
N PRO A 81 14.42 7.52 1.12
CA PRO A 81 14.88 6.14 0.94
C PRO A 81 14.59 5.22 2.15
N ALA A 82 14.43 5.80 3.34
CA ALA A 82 14.20 5.10 4.60
C ALA A 82 13.26 5.89 5.52
N ALA A 83 12.13 6.37 4.99
CA ALA A 83 11.11 7.05 5.80
C ALA A 83 10.52 6.09 6.85
N SER A 84 10.20 6.63 8.02
CA SER A 84 9.51 5.88 9.08
C SER A 84 8.03 5.70 8.77
N PHE A 85 7.40 4.73 9.43
CA PHE A 85 5.95 4.52 9.33
C PHE A 85 5.18 5.79 9.74
N GLU A 86 5.62 6.45 10.81
CA GLU A 86 4.99 7.66 11.36
C GLU A 86 5.01 8.83 10.37
N GLU A 87 6.11 9.01 9.64
CA GLU A 87 6.22 10.04 8.61
C GLU A 87 5.28 9.76 7.43
N GLU A 88 5.26 8.50 6.97
CA GLU A 88 4.45 8.07 5.83
C GLU A 88 2.94 8.11 6.15
N ILE A 89 2.51 7.59 7.30
CA ILE A 89 1.09 7.69 7.72
C ILE A 89 0.71 9.15 7.99
N GLY A 90 1.66 9.97 8.42
CA GLY A 90 1.49 11.42 8.51
C GLY A 90 1.23 12.06 7.15
N ALA A 91 1.87 11.58 6.08
CA ALA A 91 1.60 12.05 4.73
C ALA A 91 0.19 11.70 4.27
N VAL A 92 -0.27 10.46 4.50
CA VAL A 92 -1.65 10.04 4.20
C VAL A 92 -2.67 10.93 4.93
N ARG A 93 -2.44 11.22 6.21
CA ARG A 93 -3.32 12.08 7.01
C ARG A 93 -3.36 13.54 6.54
N ARG A 94 -2.34 14.00 5.81
CA ARG A 94 -2.25 15.35 5.24
C ARG A 94 -2.78 15.42 3.81
N THR A 95 -3.20 14.30 3.21
CA THR A 95 -3.82 14.34 1.89
C THR A 95 -5.07 15.23 1.94
N ASP A 96 -5.17 16.13 0.97
CA ASP A 96 -6.33 16.99 0.82
C ASP A 96 -7.60 16.13 0.68
N PRO A 97 -8.63 16.32 1.53
CA PRO A 97 -9.90 15.60 1.42
C PRO A 97 -10.55 15.67 0.03
N ALA A 98 -10.33 16.76 -0.72
CA ALA A 98 -10.82 16.88 -2.08
C ALA A 98 -10.13 15.88 -3.04
N LEU A 99 -8.82 15.67 -2.86
CA LEU A 99 -8.07 14.65 -3.61
C LEU A 99 -8.49 13.24 -3.21
N VAL A 100 -8.72 13.01 -1.92
CA VAL A 100 -9.21 11.71 -1.42
C VAL A 100 -10.57 11.37 -2.04
N LEU A 101 -11.46 12.36 -2.18
CA LEU A 101 -12.76 12.14 -2.81
C LEU A 101 -12.65 11.83 -4.31
N ASP A 102 -11.84 12.59 -5.07
CA ASP A 102 -11.58 12.31 -6.49
C ASP A 102 -10.98 10.92 -6.68
N ASP A 103 -10.09 10.49 -5.79
CA ASP A 103 -9.46 9.18 -5.85
C ASP A 103 -10.45 8.05 -5.53
N PHE A 104 -11.35 8.26 -4.57
CA PHE A 104 -12.44 7.30 -4.31
C PHE A 104 -13.41 7.15 -5.48
N GLU A 105 -13.70 8.22 -6.22
CA GLU A 105 -14.56 8.14 -7.41
C GLU A 105 -13.92 7.36 -8.56
N ARG A 106 -12.59 7.22 -8.56
CA ARG A 106 -11.82 6.46 -9.56
C ARG A 106 -11.60 4.99 -9.19
N ALA A 107 -11.79 4.62 -7.92
CA ALA A 107 -11.46 3.32 -7.35
C ALA A 107 -12.50 2.22 -7.65
#